data_AF-A0A813W0Z7-F1
#
_entry.id   AF-A0A813W0Z7-F1
#
_cell.length_a   1.000
_cell.length_b   1.000
_cell.length_c   1.000
_cell.angle_alpha   90.00
_cell.angle_beta   90.00
_cell.angle_gamma   90.00
#
_symmetry.space_group_name_H-M   'P 1'
#
loop_
_entity.id
_entity.type
_entity.pdbx_description
1 polymer ?
#
loop_
_entity_poly.entity_id
_entity_poly.type
_entity_poly.pdbx_seq_one_letter_code
_entity_poly.pdbx_strand_id
1 'polypeptide(L)'
;MRFILLLTILSIVFYQSKSAIDVPTFQAQALAQHNYYRGLHCTSAMTLTASLNTIAQAYAVQLAATNTFAHSGTAGLGENLYAYFGSSATTSFNGSTPVTDWYNEIANYDFTTSAKSTAASSTSEIGHFTQVVWAATTQLGIGVALSSDLKNVTVVGNYYPAGNLQGAYAANAAPLCSLSAGGD
;
A
#
# COMPACT_ATOMS: atom_id res chain seq x y z
N MET A 1 -62.04 12.56 -12.66
CA MET A 1 -60.68 12.46 -13.24
C MET A 1 -59.92 13.73 -12.89
N ARG A 2 -59.19 13.74 -11.75
CA ARG A 2 -58.45 14.92 -11.26
C ARG A 2 -57.04 14.49 -10.91
N PHE A 3 -56.09 15.20 -11.50
CA PHE A 3 -54.65 14.97 -11.50
C PHE A 3 -54.05 14.98 -10.09
N ILE A 4 -53.46 13.85 -9.69
CA ILE A 4 -52.44 13.78 -8.64
C ILE A 4 -51.23 13.13 -9.28
N LEU A 5 -50.30 13.92 -9.83
CA LEU A 5 -49.00 13.41 -10.24
C LEU A 5 -48.00 14.57 -10.38
N LEU A 6 -47.62 15.18 -9.26
CA LEU A 6 -46.57 16.22 -9.27
C LEU A 6 -45.78 16.30 -7.95
N LEU A 7 -45.66 15.19 -7.21
CA LEU A 7 -44.94 15.16 -5.93
C LEU A 7 -43.98 13.97 -5.74
N THR A 8 -43.58 13.26 -6.80
CA THR A 8 -42.60 12.14 -6.69
C THR A 8 -41.24 12.41 -7.35
N ILE A 9 -41.03 13.58 -7.97
CA ILE A 9 -39.74 13.95 -8.59
C ILE A 9 -38.95 14.92 -7.69
N LEU A 10 -39.05 14.76 -6.36
CA LEU A 10 -38.23 15.52 -5.41
C LEU A 10 -37.66 14.62 -4.30
N SER A 11 -37.34 13.37 -4.61
CA SER A 11 -36.74 12.43 -3.63
C SER A 11 -35.51 11.68 -4.15
N ILE A 12 -35.02 11.94 -5.37
CA ILE A 12 -33.96 11.11 -5.99
C ILE A 12 -32.59 11.82 -6.08
N VAL A 13 -32.46 13.10 -5.68
CA VAL A 13 -31.16 13.81 -5.75
C VAL A 13 -30.46 13.93 -4.40
N PHE A 14 -30.59 12.91 -3.55
CA PHE A 14 -29.62 12.65 -2.47
C PHE A 14 -29.43 11.14 -2.33
N TYR A 15 -29.00 10.49 -3.41
CA TYR A 15 -28.27 9.24 -3.25
C TYR A 15 -26.93 9.62 -2.61
N GLN A 16 -26.88 9.60 -1.28
CA GLN A 16 -25.66 9.82 -0.51
C GLN A 16 -24.57 8.94 -1.15
N SER A 17 -23.53 9.56 -1.68
CA SER A 17 -22.38 8.85 -2.23
C SER A 17 -21.80 7.98 -1.13
N LYS A 18 -22.07 6.69 -1.21
CA LYS A 18 -21.43 5.62 -0.43
C LYS A 18 -19.92 5.94 -0.43
N SER A 19 -19.35 6.22 0.73
CA SER A 19 -18.07 6.93 0.91
C SER A 19 -16.99 6.42 -0.04
N ALA A 20 -16.65 7.22 -1.06
CA ALA A 20 -15.52 6.94 -1.93
C ALA A 20 -14.23 7.23 -1.16
N ILE A 21 -13.24 6.36 -1.27
CA ILE A 21 -11.90 6.65 -0.75
C ILE A 21 -11.37 7.88 -1.49
N ASP A 22 -10.94 8.89 -0.74
CA ASP A 22 -10.19 10.02 -1.29
C ASP A 22 -8.78 9.54 -1.67
N VAL A 23 -8.64 9.12 -2.93
CA VAL A 23 -7.42 8.51 -3.46
C VAL A 23 -6.20 9.43 -3.31
N PRO A 24 -6.24 10.72 -3.66
CA PRO A 24 -5.11 11.64 -3.40
C PRO A 24 -4.68 11.69 -1.93
N THR A 25 -5.63 11.79 -0.99
CA THR A 25 -5.31 11.79 0.44
C THR A 25 -4.71 10.46 0.87
N PHE A 26 -5.25 9.34 0.38
CA PHE A 26 -4.73 8.00 0.64
C PHE A 26 -3.28 7.84 0.14
N GLN A 27 -3.00 8.30 -1.09
CA GLN A 27 -1.66 8.28 -1.68
C GLN A 27 -0.67 9.10 -0.85
N ALA A 28 -1.06 10.30 -0.41
CA ALA A 28 -0.22 11.16 0.42
C ALA A 28 0.11 10.53 1.78
N GLN A 29 -0.89 9.90 2.42
CA GLN A 29 -0.70 9.16 3.68
C GLN A 29 0.25 7.97 3.51
N ALA A 30 0.05 7.19 2.43
CA ALA A 30 0.93 6.07 2.12
C ALA A 30 2.36 6.54 1.87
N LEU A 31 2.57 7.61 1.08
CA LEU A 31 3.91 8.19 0.87
C LEU A 31 4.56 8.64 2.17
N ALA A 32 3.81 9.36 3.01
CA ALA A 32 4.31 9.83 4.31
C ALA A 32 4.75 8.64 5.19
N GLN A 33 3.96 7.57 5.22
CA GLN A 33 4.28 6.37 5.99
C GLN A 33 5.51 5.63 5.44
N HIS A 34 5.66 5.53 4.11
CA HIS A 34 6.87 4.97 3.50
C HIS A 34 8.11 5.76 3.92
N ASN A 35 8.04 7.08 3.79
CA ASN A 35 9.17 7.96 4.09
C ASN A 35 9.50 8.01 5.58
N TYR A 36 8.51 7.86 6.46
CA TYR A 36 8.74 7.64 7.88
C TYR A 36 9.59 6.38 8.12
N TYR A 37 9.18 5.23 7.59
CA TYR A 37 9.91 3.98 7.78
C TYR A 37 11.29 4.01 7.13
N ARG A 38 11.41 4.52 5.90
CA ARG A 38 12.72 4.70 5.24
C ARG A 38 13.67 5.56 6.06
N GLY A 39 13.15 6.60 6.72
CA GLY A 39 13.91 7.44 7.64
C GLY A 39 14.48 6.67 8.84
N LEU A 40 13.75 5.68 9.38
CA LEU A 40 14.26 4.81 10.45
C LEU A 40 15.47 3.98 10.02
N HIS A 41 15.64 3.74 8.72
CA HIS A 41 16.73 2.97 8.11
C HIS A 41 17.80 3.84 7.45
N CYS A 42 17.73 5.17 7.64
CA CYS A 42 18.65 6.13 7.02
C CYS A 42 18.59 6.07 5.48
N THR A 43 17.46 5.58 4.96
CA THR A 43 17.20 5.45 3.53
C THR A 43 16.54 6.73 3.02
N SER A 44 17.01 7.25 1.89
CA SER A 44 16.46 8.46 1.27
C SER A 44 14.95 8.35 1.00
N ALA A 45 14.22 9.44 1.20
CA ALA A 45 12.80 9.51 0.88
C ALA A 45 12.54 9.24 -0.60
N MET A 46 11.40 8.60 -0.89
CA MET A 46 10.85 8.44 -2.25
C MET A 46 9.77 9.48 -2.53
N THR A 47 9.32 9.55 -3.78
CA THR A 47 8.28 10.49 -4.24
C THR A 47 7.15 9.76 -4.96
N LEU A 48 5.93 10.30 -4.85
CA LEU A 48 4.81 9.82 -5.68
C LEU A 48 5.03 10.22 -7.14
N THR A 49 4.79 9.30 -8.05
CA THR A 49 4.88 9.52 -9.49
C THR A 49 3.51 9.28 -10.12
N ALA A 50 3.03 10.27 -10.90
CA ALA A 50 1.68 10.23 -11.47
C ALA A 50 1.43 8.99 -12.35
N SER A 51 2.41 8.60 -13.18
CA SER A 51 2.28 7.40 -14.02
C SER A 51 2.19 6.11 -13.20
N LEU A 52 2.99 5.96 -12.15
CA LEU A 52 2.91 4.80 -11.25
C LEU A 52 1.60 4.78 -10.47
N ASN A 53 1.11 5.94 -10.01
CA ASN A 53 -0.22 6.05 -9.39
C ASN A 53 -1.33 5.57 -10.34
N THR A 54 -1.27 5.94 -11.62
CA THR A 54 -2.23 5.48 -12.63
C THR A 54 -2.18 3.96 -12.80
N ILE A 55 -0.98 3.38 -12.89
CA ILE A 55 -0.79 1.92 -13.05
C ILE A 55 -1.32 1.18 -11.81
N ALA A 56 -0.88 1.58 -10.63
CA ALA A 56 -1.28 0.97 -9.37
C ALA A 56 -2.80 1.07 -9.15
N GLN A 57 -3.39 2.23 -9.46
CA GLN A 57 -4.84 2.45 -9.30
C GLN A 57 -5.66 1.60 -10.27
N ALA A 58 -5.24 1.48 -11.52
CA ALA A 58 -5.90 0.61 -12.49
C ALA A 58 -5.86 -0.85 -12.02
N TYR A 59 -4.73 -1.30 -11.49
CA TYR A 59 -4.58 -2.67 -11.02
C TYR A 59 -5.38 -2.94 -9.73
N ALA A 60 -5.40 -2.00 -8.78
CA ALA A 60 -6.22 -2.12 -7.57
C ALA A 60 -7.72 -2.30 -7.92
N VAL A 61 -8.21 -1.51 -8.88
CA VAL A 61 -9.59 -1.63 -9.40
C VAL A 61 -9.82 -2.99 -10.05
N GLN A 62 -8.87 -3.47 -10.85
CA GLN A 62 -8.96 -4.79 -11.47
C GLN A 62 -9.07 -5.90 -10.41
N LEU A 63 -8.15 -5.92 -9.44
CA LEU A 63 -8.14 -6.94 -8.37
C LEU A 63 -9.44 -6.94 -7.56
N ALA A 64 -9.96 -5.76 -7.22
CA ALA A 64 -11.22 -5.61 -6.51
C ALA A 64 -12.43 -6.10 -7.34
N ALA A 65 -12.40 -5.90 -8.66
CA ALA A 65 -13.47 -6.33 -9.56
C ALA A 65 -13.44 -7.85 -9.82
N THR A 66 -12.27 -8.46 -9.89
CA THR A 66 -12.10 -9.90 -10.16
C THR A 66 -12.05 -10.75 -8.89
N ASN A 67 -12.02 -10.12 -7.71
CA ASN A 67 -11.82 -10.78 -6.42
C ASN A 67 -10.58 -11.70 -6.43
N THR A 68 -9.49 -11.22 -7.02
CA THR A 68 -8.21 -11.91 -7.09
C THR A 68 -7.18 -11.19 -6.24
N PHE A 69 -6.19 -11.94 -5.73
CA PHE A 69 -5.05 -11.39 -5.01
C PHE A 69 -3.77 -12.01 -5.56
N ALA A 70 -3.24 -11.39 -6.62
CA ALA A 70 -2.06 -11.84 -7.34
C ALA A 70 -1.29 -10.62 -7.84
N HIS A 71 0.01 -10.80 -8.06
CA HIS A 71 0.85 -9.73 -8.61
C HIS A 71 0.56 -9.45 -10.08
N SER A 72 0.69 -8.18 -10.49
CA SER A 72 0.42 -7.76 -11.88
C SER A 72 1.42 -8.32 -12.88
N GLY A 73 2.67 -8.58 -12.43
CA GLY A 73 3.78 -8.93 -13.30
C GLY A 73 4.22 -7.78 -14.21
N THR A 74 3.84 -6.52 -13.89
CA THR A 74 4.23 -5.35 -14.67
C THR A 74 5.75 -5.24 -14.75
N ALA A 75 6.30 -5.37 -15.95
CA ALA A 75 7.75 -5.45 -16.16
C ALA A 75 8.45 -4.18 -15.65
N GLY A 76 9.53 -4.38 -14.90
CA GLY A 76 10.39 -3.30 -14.40
C GLY A 76 9.88 -2.57 -13.15
N LEU A 77 8.72 -2.94 -12.61
CA LEU A 77 8.19 -2.39 -11.36
C LEU A 77 8.30 -3.41 -10.23
N GLY A 78 8.63 -2.91 -9.04
CA GLY A 78 8.35 -3.63 -7.80
C GLY A 78 6.87 -3.52 -7.44
N GLU A 79 6.35 -4.44 -6.64
CA GLU A 79 4.95 -4.41 -6.24
C GLU A 79 4.71 -4.97 -4.84
N ASN A 80 3.95 -4.25 -4.03
CA ASN A 80 3.35 -4.76 -2.80
C ASN A 80 1.83 -4.75 -2.95
N LEU A 81 1.18 -5.78 -2.41
CA LEU A 81 -0.27 -5.90 -2.39
C LEU A 81 -0.76 -5.95 -0.94
N TYR A 82 -1.92 -5.37 -0.70
CA TYR A 82 -2.59 -5.48 0.58
C TYR A 82 -4.08 -5.70 0.34
N ALA A 83 -4.68 -6.59 1.13
CA ALA A 83 -6.11 -6.82 1.14
C ALA A 83 -6.62 -6.79 2.58
N TYR A 84 -7.71 -6.05 2.78
CA TYR A 84 -8.51 -6.12 4.00
C TYR A 84 -9.89 -6.69 3.67
N PHE A 85 -10.34 -7.64 4.47
CA PHE A 85 -11.67 -8.25 4.36
C PHE A 85 -12.49 -7.92 5.61
N GLY A 86 -13.46 -7.03 5.46
CA GLY A 86 -14.29 -6.54 6.57
C GLY A 86 -15.74 -7.00 6.50
N SER A 87 -16.49 -6.76 7.58
CA SER A 87 -17.95 -6.93 7.62
C SER A 87 -18.70 -5.65 7.18
N SER A 88 -18.04 -4.49 7.17
CA SER A 88 -18.57 -3.18 6.77
C SER A 88 -17.44 -2.16 6.54
N ALA A 89 -17.57 -1.26 5.56
CA ALA A 89 -16.67 -0.12 5.29
C ALA A 89 -16.66 0.99 6.37
N THR A 90 -17.11 0.71 7.59
CA THR A 90 -17.16 1.70 8.68
C THR A 90 -15.81 1.93 9.37
N THR A 91 -14.78 1.15 9.04
CA THR A 91 -13.41 1.41 9.49
C THR A 91 -12.78 2.48 8.60
N SER A 92 -12.26 3.55 9.22
CA SER A 92 -11.51 4.58 8.48
C SER A 92 -10.21 3.95 7.95
N PHE A 93 -10.25 3.49 6.70
CA PHE A 93 -9.10 2.89 6.06
C PHE A 93 -8.23 4.00 5.47
N ASN A 94 -7.03 4.19 6.02
CA ASN A 94 -6.12 5.25 5.62
C ASN A 94 -4.88 4.67 4.94
N GLY A 95 -4.16 5.51 4.19
CA GLY A 95 -2.99 5.08 3.41
C GLY A 95 -1.83 4.55 4.24
N SER A 96 -1.76 4.86 5.53
CA SER A 96 -0.69 4.38 6.42
C SER A 96 -0.86 2.91 6.78
N THR A 97 -2.10 2.42 6.93
CA THR A 97 -2.40 1.04 7.33
C THR A 97 -1.69 -0.03 6.49
N PRO A 98 -1.81 -0.07 5.15
CA PRO A 98 -1.14 -1.09 4.34
C PRO A 98 0.39 -1.00 4.44
N VAL A 99 0.93 0.21 4.55
CA VAL A 99 2.39 0.42 4.62
C VAL A 99 2.96 -0.05 5.95
N THR A 100 2.23 0.17 7.05
CA THR A 100 2.58 -0.39 8.36
C THR A 100 2.54 -1.91 8.36
N ASP A 101 1.51 -2.51 7.74
CA ASP A 101 1.40 -3.96 7.61
C ASP A 101 2.59 -4.55 6.82
N TRP A 102 2.89 -3.97 5.65
CA TRP A 102 4.06 -4.32 4.85
C TRP A 102 5.37 -4.19 5.64
N TYR A 103 5.54 -3.10 6.39
CA TYR A 103 6.75 -2.87 7.18
C TYR A 103 6.93 -3.86 8.33
N ASN A 104 5.84 -4.32 8.96
CA ASN A 104 5.90 -5.22 10.11
C ASN A 104 6.56 -6.58 9.82
N GLU A 105 6.70 -6.94 8.54
CA GLU A 105 7.54 -8.06 8.10
C GLU A 105 9.02 -7.93 8.50
N ILE A 106 9.48 -6.73 8.92
CA ILE A 106 10.80 -6.53 9.54
C ILE A 106 11.07 -7.52 10.68
N ALA A 107 10.03 -7.94 11.41
CA ALA A 107 10.15 -8.93 12.49
C ALA A 107 10.63 -10.31 11.99
N ASN A 108 10.46 -10.59 10.70
CA ASN A 108 10.88 -11.82 10.05
C ASN A 108 12.21 -11.68 9.30
N TYR A 109 12.81 -10.49 9.23
CA TYR A 109 14.03 -10.23 8.47
C TYR A 109 15.27 -10.27 9.37
N ASP A 110 16.28 -11.06 8.97
CA ASP A 110 17.58 -11.07 9.62
C ASP A 110 18.56 -10.20 8.83
N PHE A 111 18.93 -9.06 9.41
CA PHE A 111 19.87 -8.10 8.82
C PHE A 111 21.29 -8.65 8.67
N THR A 112 21.70 -9.64 9.48
CA THR A 112 23.04 -10.24 9.41
C THR A 112 23.19 -11.08 8.15
N THR A 113 22.17 -11.88 7.85
CA THR A 113 22.14 -12.74 6.66
C THR A 113 21.50 -12.06 5.45
N SER A 114 20.86 -10.91 5.67
CA SER A 114 20.06 -10.19 4.66
C SER A 114 19.01 -11.08 4.00
N ALA A 115 18.34 -11.88 4.83
CA ALA A 115 17.39 -12.91 4.40
C ALA A 115 16.28 -13.09 5.44
N LYS A 116 15.29 -13.94 5.13
CA LYS A 116 14.27 -14.34 6.11
C LYS A 116 14.95 -15.06 7.27
N SER A 117 14.65 -14.62 8.48
CA SER A 117 15.14 -15.21 9.73
C SER A 117 14.79 -16.69 9.81
N THR A 118 15.73 -17.51 10.28
CA THR A 118 15.51 -18.95 10.51
C THR A 118 14.53 -19.22 11.65
N ALA A 119 14.26 -18.22 12.50
CA ALA A 119 13.23 -18.29 13.55
C ALA A 119 11.83 -17.90 13.04
N ALA A 120 11.71 -17.34 11.83
CA ALA A 120 10.43 -16.97 11.26
C ALA A 120 9.67 -18.22 10.78
N SER A 121 8.33 -18.12 10.72
CA SER A 121 7.49 -19.17 10.15
C SER A 121 7.86 -19.43 8.68
N SER A 122 7.63 -20.66 8.21
CA SER A 122 7.75 -20.97 6.78
C SER A 122 6.82 -20.10 5.92
N THR A 123 5.68 -19.70 6.47
CA THR A 123 4.68 -18.80 5.86
C THR A 123 4.94 -17.32 6.10
N SER A 124 5.98 -16.95 6.85
CA SER A 124 6.35 -15.55 7.04
C SER A 124 6.95 -15.00 5.75
N GLU A 125 6.55 -13.77 5.44
CA GLU A 125 7.08 -12.99 4.31
C GLU A 125 8.05 -11.92 4.81
N ILE A 126 8.91 -11.47 3.89
CA ILE A 126 9.83 -10.32 4.06
C ILE A 126 9.80 -9.36 2.86
N GLY A 127 9.13 -9.76 1.78
CA GLY A 127 9.17 -9.07 0.49
C GLY A 127 8.53 -7.69 0.55
N HIS A 128 7.46 -7.53 1.33
CA HIS A 128 6.81 -6.24 1.44
C HIS A 128 7.66 -5.26 2.24
N PHE A 129 8.22 -5.69 3.37
CA PHE A 129 9.13 -4.86 4.17
C PHE A 129 10.34 -4.41 3.35
N THR A 130 11.03 -5.38 2.74
CA THR A 130 12.25 -5.09 1.99
C THR A 130 11.99 -4.14 0.83
N GLN A 131 10.84 -4.24 0.17
CA GLN A 131 10.46 -3.28 -0.88
C GLN A 131 10.18 -1.87 -0.34
N VAL A 132 9.51 -1.73 0.81
CA VAL A 132 9.23 -0.42 1.44
C VAL A 132 10.54 0.34 1.72
N VAL A 133 11.53 -0.36 2.28
CA VAL A 133 12.80 0.26 2.68
C VAL A 133 13.90 0.21 1.61
N TRP A 134 13.60 -0.35 0.43
CA TRP A 134 14.58 -0.60 -0.62
C TRP A 134 15.31 0.68 -1.05
N ALA A 135 16.61 0.77 -0.80
CA ALA A 135 17.37 2.00 -0.97
C ALA A 135 17.37 2.55 -2.40
N ALA A 136 17.54 1.69 -3.40
CA ALA A 136 17.55 2.10 -4.80
C ALA A 136 16.18 2.56 -5.34
N THR A 137 15.08 2.23 -4.67
CA THR A 137 13.73 2.67 -5.06
C THR A 137 13.57 4.16 -4.76
N THR A 138 13.15 4.95 -5.74
CA THR A 138 13.01 6.41 -5.62
C THR A 138 11.61 6.92 -5.93
N GLN A 139 10.81 6.12 -6.64
CA GLN A 139 9.48 6.48 -7.10
C GLN A 139 8.45 5.47 -6.62
N LEU A 140 7.29 5.99 -6.22
CA LEU A 140 6.15 5.26 -5.69
C LEU A 140 4.89 5.55 -6.49
N GLY A 141 4.09 4.53 -6.74
CA GLY A 141 2.69 4.64 -7.12
C GLY A 141 1.82 3.91 -6.12
N ILE A 142 0.69 4.50 -5.72
CA ILE A 142 -0.28 3.86 -4.83
C ILE A 142 -1.65 3.86 -5.50
N GLY A 143 -2.28 2.69 -5.53
CA GLY A 143 -3.65 2.47 -5.95
C GLY A 143 -4.48 1.87 -4.83
N VAL A 144 -5.75 2.25 -4.74
CA VAL A 144 -6.69 1.71 -3.75
C VAL A 144 -8.08 1.55 -4.34
N ALA A 145 -8.72 0.42 -4.07
CA ALA A 145 -10.08 0.14 -4.52
C ALA A 145 -10.91 -0.53 -3.43
N LEU A 146 -12.20 -0.20 -3.40
CA LEU A 146 -13.21 -0.93 -2.64
C LEU A 146 -13.90 -1.96 -3.52
N SER A 147 -14.21 -3.12 -2.97
CA SER A 147 -15.14 -4.06 -3.60
C SER A 147 -16.53 -3.42 -3.77
N SER A 148 -17.35 -3.94 -4.70
CA SER A 148 -18.69 -3.41 -5.01
C SER A 148 -19.64 -3.42 -3.81
N ASP A 149 -19.48 -4.38 -2.90
CA ASP A 149 -20.25 -4.47 -1.65
C ASP A 149 -19.74 -3.55 -0.54
N LEU A 150 -18.63 -2.83 -0.79
CA LEU A 150 -17.91 -1.97 0.16
C LEU A 150 -17.48 -2.70 1.44
N LYS A 151 -16.97 -3.91 1.31
CA LYS A 151 -16.46 -4.67 2.46
C LYS A 151 -14.97 -4.91 2.43
N ASN A 152 -14.42 -4.99 1.22
CA ASN A 152 -13.03 -5.33 1.02
C ASN A 152 -12.28 -4.12 0.45
N VAL A 153 -11.08 -3.90 0.95
CA VAL A 153 -10.15 -2.90 0.42
C VAL A 153 -8.99 -3.65 -0.22
N THR A 154 -8.63 -3.25 -1.44
CA THR A 154 -7.41 -3.69 -2.11
C THR A 154 -6.51 -2.49 -2.30
N VAL A 155 -5.23 -2.64 -1.94
CA VAL A 155 -4.19 -1.63 -2.14
C VAL A 155 -3.05 -2.23 -2.94
N VAL A 156 -2.54 -1.46 -3.90
CA VAL A 156 -1.37 -1.79 -4.71
C VAL A 156 -0.34 -0.69 -4.51
N GLY A 157 0.89 -1.06 -4.17
CA GLY A 157 2.04 -0.17 -4.23
C GLY A 157 2.97 -0.60 -5.35
N ASN A 158 3.23 0.28 -6.33
CA ASN A 158 4.23 0.06 -7.36
C ASN A 158 5.49 0.91 -7.11
N TYR A 159 6.65 0.30 -7.36
CA TYR A 159 7.95 0.88 -6.99
C TYR A 159 8.87 0.92 -8.19
N TYR A 160 9.59 2.05 -8.36
CA TYR A 160 10.61 2.18 -9.40
C TYR A 160 11.89 2.88 -8.89
N PRO A 161 13.08 2.40 -9.25
CA PRO A 161 13.37 1.04 -9.74
C PRO A 161 12.79 -0.06 -8.85
N ALA A 162 12.59 -1.25 -9.42
CA ALA A 162 12.07 -2.40 -8.68
C ALA A 162 13.02 -2.82 -7.54
N GLY A 163 12.44 -3.22 -6.40
CA GLY A 163 13.18 -3.79 -5.28
C GLY A 163 13.31 -5.31 -5.36
N ASN A 164 13.70 -5.90 -4.23
CA ASN A 164 13.72 -7.36 -4.00
C ASN A 164 14.56 -8.14 -5.02
N LEU A 165 15.61 -7.52 -5.54
CA LEU A 165 16.55 -8.17 -6.44
C LEU A 165 17.44 -9.15 -5.65
N GLN A 166 17.46 -10.41 -6.08
CA GLN A 166 18.27 -11.45 -5.45
C GLN A 166 19.74 -11.03 -5.39
N GLY A 167 20.35 -11.16 -4.21
CA GLY A 167 21.75 -10.78 -3.97
C GLY A 167 21.97 -9.28 -3.70
N ALA A 168 20.94 -8.44 -3.74
CA ALA A 168 21.06 -7.00 -3.50
C ALA A 168 20.49 -6.53 -2.14
N TYR A 169 19.94 -7.45 -1.33
CA TYR A 169 19.26 -7.14 -0.07
C TYR A 169 20.16 -6.39 0.93
N ALA A 170 21.41 -6.83 1.13
CA ALA A 170 22.34 -6.22 2.07
C ALA A 170 22.60 -4.72 1.78
N ALA A 171 22.58 -4.34 0.50
CA ALA A 171 22.81 -2.95 0.08
C ALA A 171 21.53 -2.09 0.11
N ASN A 172 20.34 -2.70 0.21
CA ASN A 172 19.08 -2.01 0.00
C ASN A 172 18.10 -2.07 1.18
N ALA A 173 18.23 -3.04 2.08
CA ALA A 173 17.40 -3.20 3.27
C ALA A 173 18.30 -3.11 4.51
N ALA A 174 18.78 -1.89 4.78
CA ALA A 174 19.69 -1.59 5.88
C ALA A 174 19.02 -1.83 7.25
N PRO A 175 19.78 -2.10 8.32
CA PRO A 175 19.23 -2.09 9.69
C PRO A 175 18.70 -0.69 10.06
N LEU A 176 18.03 -0.60 11.21
CA LEU A 176 17.68 0.71 11.78
C LEU A 176 18.95 1.55 11.92
N CYS A 177 18.85 2.86 11.69
CA CYS A 177 19.91 3.79 12.01
C CYS A 177 20.35 3.54 13.44
N SER A 178 21.66 3.45 13.68
CA SER A 178 22.14 3.61 15.03
C SER A 178 21.67 4.98 15.52
N LEU A 179 20.87 5.01 16.59
CA LEU A 179 20.84 6.19 17.43
C LEU A 179 22.29 6.35 17.86
N SER A 180 22.98 7.40 17.41
CA SER A 180 24.17 7.82 18.13
C SER A 180 23.72 7.98 19.57
N ALA A 181 24.16 7.09 20.46
CA ALA A 181 24.12 7.34 21.88
C ALA A 181 24.85 8.67 22.05
N GLY A 182 24.06 9.74 22.21
CA GLY A 182 24.59 11.06 22.50
C GLY A 182 25.47 10.88 23.72
N GLY A 183 26.75 11.19 23.55
CA GLY A 183 27.63 11.41 24.67
C GLY A 183 27.09 12.62 25.41
N ASP A 184 26.54 12.36 26.59
CA ASP A 184 26.47 13.30 27.70
C ASP A 184 27.59 12.92 28.70
#